data_AF-A0A850BR27-F1
#
_entry.id   AF-A0A850BR27-F1
#
_cell.length_a   1.000
_cell.length_b   1.000
_cell.length_c   1.000
_cell.angle_alpha   90.00
_cell.angle_beta   90.00
_cell.angle_gamma   90.00
#
_symmetry.space_group_name_H-M   'P 1'
#
loop_
_entity.id
_entity.type
_entity.pdbx_description
1 polymer ?
#
loop_
_entity_poly.entity_id
_entity_poly.type
_entity_poly.pdbx_seq_one_letter_code
_entity_poly.pdbx_strand_id
1 'polypeptide(L)'
;MPMSRWKLVIMALGALPALGPACGSSGELLLCGQIPEDGCPIGRGGTCEDATCAALYDCVEGAWTEVETCSGFMGAGGGGGVGGQGGAGGAGGCTPVMFDHSSEVTGCMPDLQNPDCPAVAAETCAETACLSDCLDFFLCTKEGWKDVAYCDPDGVFVIVP
;
A
#
# COMPACT_ATOMS: atom_id res chain seq x y z
N MET A 1 42.63 49.62 9.99
CA MET A 1 43.52 48.84 10.89
C MET A 1 43.62 47.42 10.36
N PRO A 2 44.77 46.75 10.55
CA PRO A 2 45.45 45.89 9.58
C PRO A 2 44.93 44.44 9.51
N MET A 3 45.26 43.84 8.37
CA MET A 3 45.21 42.40 8.07
C MET A 3 46.08 41.60 9.06
N SER A 4 45.58 40.46 9.53
CA SER A 4 46.36 39.33 10.06
C SER A 4 45.63 38.05 9.66
N ARG A 5 46.00 37.31 8.60
CA ARG A 5 47.18 36.43 8.47
C ARG A 5 47.49 35.65 9.76
N TRP A 6 46.86 34.48 9.94
CA TRP A 6 47.40 33.47 10.84
C TRP A 6 47.28 32.04 10.27
N LYS A 7 48.45 31.56 9.83
CA LYS A 7 49.00 30.20 9.72
C LYS A 7 48.04 28.99 9.62
N LEU A 8 48.08 28.38 8.43
CA LEU A 8 48.35 26.96 8.17
C LEU A 8 49.07 26.25 9.33
N VAL A 9 48.65 25.06 9.74
CA VAL A 9 49.53 24.00 10.30
C VAL A 9 48.76 22.68 10.54
N ILE A 10 49.34 21.59 10.02
CA ILE A 10 49.28 20.16 10.44
C ILE A 10 47.99 19.39 10.10
N MET A 11 47.96 18.58 9.03
CA MET A 11 48.52 17.20 8.87
C MET A 11 48.19 16.24 10.03
N ALA A 12 47.08 15.51 9.92
CA ALA A 12 46.91 14.21 10.54
C ALA A 12 46.42 13.21 9.48
N LEU A 13 47.39 12.49 8.91
CA LEU A 13 47.19 11.32 8.07
C LEU A 13 46.72 10.17 8.98
N GLY A 14 45.41 10.04 9.15
CA GLY A 14 44.78 8.92 9.86
C GLY A 14 44.39 7.84 8.87
N ALA A 15 45.00 6.65 9.00
CA ALA A 15 44.78 5.48 8.16
C ALA A 15 43.29 5.14 8.01
N LEU A 16 42.79 5.13 6.77
CA LEU A 16 41.48 4.56 6.45
C LEU A 16 41.57 3.03 6.50
N PRO A 17 40.72 2.35 7.28
CA PRO A 17 40.54 0.91 7.14
C PRO A 17 39.93 0.64 5.76
N ALA A 18 40.58 -0.24 4.99
CA ALA A 18 40.04 -0.78 3.75
C ALA A 18 38.79 -1.61 4.08
N LEU A 19 37.62 -0.99 3.94
CA LEU A 19 36.35 -1.68 3.84
C LEU A 19 36.43 -2.54 2.58
N GLY A 20 36.54 -3.86 2.75
CA GLY A 20 36.41 -4.81 1.65
C GLY A 20 35.06 -4.62 0.95
N PRO A 21 34.96 -4.88 -0.36
CA PRO A 21 33.69 -4.89 -1.03
C PRO A 21 32.88 -6.05 -0.45
N ALA A 22 31.96 -5.73 0.46
CA ALA A 22 30.79 -6.56 0.60
C ALA A 22 30.05 -6.45 -0.74
N CYS A 23 30.36 -7.37 -1.66
CA CYS A 23 29.47 -7.74 -2.74
C CYS A 23 28.20 -8.32 -2.11
N GLY A 24 27.40 -7.48 -1.45
CA GLY A 24 25.98 -7.68 -1.44
C GLY A 24 25.54 -7.43 -2.87
N SER A 25 24.80 -8.36 -3.46
CA SER A 25 24.08 -8.08 -4.70
C SER A 25 23.47 -6.70 -4.57
N SER A 26 23.89 -5.78 -5.44
CA SER A 26 23.24 -4.49 -5.61
C SER A 26 21.86 -4.79 -6.17
N GLY A 27 20.95 -5.25 -5.30
CA GLY A 27 19.53 -5.31 -5.59
C GLY A 27 19.17 -3.93 -6.10
N GLU A 28 18.65 -3.88 -7.32
CA GLU A 28 18.21 -2.65 -7.92
C GLU A 28 17.28 -1.96 -6.91
N LEU A 29 17.64 -0.75 -6.47
CA LEU A 29 16.84 -0.01 -5.50
C LEU A 29 15.49 0.28 -6.16
N LEU A 30 14.47 -0.49 -5.77
CA LEU A 30 13.11 -0.28 -6.22
C LEU A 30 12.61 1.03 -5.61
N LEU A 31 12.34 2.00 -6.48
CA LEU A 31 11.78 3.28 -6.09
C LEU A 31 10.34 3.07 -5.62
N CYS A 32 9.85 3.90 -4.69
CA CYS A 32 8.48 3.77 -4.17
C CYS A 32 7.34 3.87 -5.21
N GLY A 33 7.67 4.27 -6.45
CA GLY A 33 6.74 4.22 -7.59
C GLY A 33 6.60 2.84 -8.24
N GLN A 34 7.45 1.89 -7.90
CA GLN A 34 7.47 0.51 -8.41
C GLN A 34 7.37 -0.44 -7.24
N ILE A 35 6.16 -0.90 -6.93
CA ILE A 35 5.92 -1.86 -5.85
C ILE A 35 6.67 -3.15 -6.18
N PRO A 36 7.40 -3.76 -5.22
CA PRO A 36 8.07 -5.04 -5.43
C PRO A 36 7.08 -6.12 -5.87
N GLU A 37 7.55 -7.05 -6.70
CA GLU A 37 6.74 -8.20 -7.11
C GLU A 37 6.30 -9.00 -5.86
N ASP A 38 5.01 -9.31 -5.77
CA ASP A 38 4.36 -9.95 -4.62
C ASP A 38 4.46 -9.19 -3.27
N GLY A 39 4.89 -7.92 -3.28
CA GLY A 39 4.99 -7.08 -2.09
C GLY A 39 3.75 -6.21 -1.84
N CYS A 40 3.35 -6.04 -0.57
CA CYS A 40 2.26 -5.13 -0.22
C CYS A 40 2.75 -3.91 0.58
N PRO A 41 2.33 -2.69 0.20
CA PRO A 41 2.68 -1.47 0.91
C PRO A 41 1.90 -1.28 2.22
N ILE A 42 2.58 -1.23 3.37
CA ILE A 42 1.95 -1.05 4.69
C ILE A 42 1.21 0.28 4.79
N GLY A 43 1.80 1.36 4.27
CA GLY A 43 1.20 2.70 4.28
C GLY A 43 -0.01 2.88 3.35
N ARG A 44 -0.42 1.84 2.63
CA ARG A 44 -1.57 1.86 1.71
C ARG A 44 -2.52 0.69 1.92
N GLY A 45 -2.55 0.14 3.13
CA GLY A 45 -3.51 -0.90 3.51
C GLY A 45 -3.09 -2.33 3.18
N GLY A 46 -1.85 -2.55 2.74
CA GLY A 46 -1.31 -3.90 2.59
C GLY A 46 -1.18 -4.60 3.93
N THR A 47 -1.64 -5.85 4.02
CA THR A 47 -1.49 -6.70 5.21
C THR A 47 -1.08 -8.11 4.78
N CYS A 48 -0.48 -8.88 5.71
CA CYS A 48 -0.16 -10.28 5.46
C CYS A 48 -1.39 -11.21 5.40
N GLU A 49 -2.59 -10.66 5.56
CA GLU A 49 -3.84 -11.40 5.38
C GLU A 49 -4.20 -11.53 3.89
N ASP A 50 -3.61 -10.69 3.03
CA ASP A 50 -3.73 -10.82 1.59
C ASP A 50 -2.94 -12.04 1.10
N ALA A 51 -3.65 -13.00 0.49
CA ALA A 51 -3.09 -14.24 -0.02
C ALA A 51 -2.06 -14.04 -1.15
N THR A 52 -2.07 -12.87 -1.78
CA THR A 52 -1.10 -12.47 -2.80
C THR A 52 0.14 -11.77 -2.20
N CYS A 53 0.11 -11.49 -0.90
CA CYS A 53 1.20 -10.81 -0.20
C CYS A 53 2.28 -11.79 0.24
N ALA A 54 3.44 -11.72 -0.38
CA ALA A 54 4.63 -12.42 0.06
C ALA A 54 5.32 -11.69 1.23
N ALA A 55 5.33 -10.36 1.20
CA ALA A 55 5.93 -9.54 2.25
C ALA A 55 5.35 -8.12 2.28
N LEU A 56 5.43 -7.50 3.45
CA LEU A 56 5.06 -6.12 3.70
C LEU A 56 6.25 -5.20 3.52
N TYR A 57 6.05 -4.13 2.74
CA TYR A 57 7.06 -3.12 2.44
C TYR A 57 6.61 -1.75 2.91
N ASP A 58 7.57 -0.96 3.40
CA ASP A 58 7.41 0.46 3.71
C ASP A 58 8.30 1.31 2.80
N CYS A 59 7.77 2.46 2.40
CA CYS A 59 8.50 3.42 1.57
C CYS A 59 9.26 4.37 2.47
N VAL A 60 10.57 4.14 2.62
CA VAL A 60 11.45 4.97 3.45
C VAL A 60 12.47 5.64 2.55
N GLU A 61 12.54 6.96 2.60
CA GLU A 61 13.50 7.77 1.82
C GLU A 61 13.45 7.52 0.30
N GLY A 62 12.28 7.15 -0.23
CA GLY A 62 12.08 6.92 -1.67
C GLY A 62 12.43 5.51 -2.15
N ALA A 63 12.83 4.61 -1.25
CA ALA A 63 13.07 3.19 -1.54
C ALA A 63 12.14 2.29 -0.70
N TRP A 64 11.76 1.15 -1.26
CA TRP A 64 11.05 0.12 -0.51
C TRP A 64 11.98 -0.59 0.47
N THR A 65 11.53 -0.73 1.71
CA THR A 65 12.18 -1.49 2.77
C THR A 65 11.23 -2.59 3.23
N GLU A 66 11.68 -3.84 3.22
CA GLU A 66 10.89 -4.96 3.75
C GLU A 66 10.76 -4.81 5.27
N VAL A 67 9.54 -4.88 5.77
CA VAL A 67 9.22 -4.75 7.19
C VAL A 67 8.87 -6.12 7.79
N GLU A 68 8.13 -6.95 7.06
CA GLU A 68 7.70 -8.27 7.53
C GLU A 68 7.47 -9.23 6.35
N THR A 69 7.91 -10.48 6.46
CA THR A 69 7.60 -11.54 5.50
C THR A 69 6.32 -12.27 5.90
N CYS A 70 5.39 -12.47 4.96
CA CYS A 70 4.08 -13.06 5.24
C CYS A 70 4.11 -14.59 5.13
N SER A 71 3.63 -15.29 6.16
CA SER A 71 3.66 -16.76 6.22
C SER A 71 2.63 -17.49 5.33
N GLY A 72 1.76 -16.73 4.63
CA GLY A 72 0.63 -17.27 3.85
C GLY A 72 0.91 -17.47 2.37
N PHE A 73 1.98 -16.88 1.81
CA PHE A 73 2.25 -16.95 0.38
C PHE A 73 2.77 -18.34 -0.02
N MET A 74 1.87 -19.16 -0.58
CA MET A 74 2.23 -20.44 -1.22
C MET A 74 2.72 -20.25 -2.67
N GLY A 75 3.39 -19.14 -2.96
CA GLY A 75 4.06 -18.92 -4.24
C GLY A 75 5.30 -19.80 -4.36
N ALA A 76 5.39 -20.50 -5.49
CA ALA A 76 6.41 -21.50 -5.76
C ALA A 76 7.80 -20.87 -5.94
N GLY A 77 8.63 -20.88 -4.89
CA GLY A 77 10.07 -20.74 -5.06
C GLY A 77 10.85 -20.00 -3.97
N GLY A 78 11.10 -20.68 -2.85
CA GLY A 78 12.42 -20.75 -2.21
C GLY A 78 13.04 -19.51 -1.55
N GLY A 79 13.29 -19.62 -0.24
CA GLY A 79 14.38 -18.90 0.43
C GLY A 79 14.01 -18.45 1.84
N GLY A 80 14.46 -19.18 2.86
CA GLY A 80 14.07 -18.94 4.25
C GLY A 80 14.56 -17.62 4.84
N GLY A 81 13.64 -16.92 5.52
CA GLY A 81 13.91 -15.83 6.44
C GLY A 81 13.18 -16.10 7.76
N VAL A 82 13.90 -15.99 8.86
CA VAL A 82 13.48 -16.35 10.22
C VAL A 82 12.81 -15.16 10.92
N GLY A 83 11.56 -15.35 11.35
CA GLY A 83 10.98 -14.79 12.58
C GLY A 83 10.65 -13.30 12.62
N GLY A 84 9.36 -12.97 12.52
CA GLY A 84 8.78 -11.70 12.96
C GLY A 84 7.37 -11.97 13.51
N GLN A 85 7.10 -11.43 14.70
CA GLN A 85 5.91 -11.69 15.50
C GLN A 85 5.10 -10.38 15.54
N GLY A 86 3.87 -10.44 15.03
CA GLY A 86 2.74 -9.48 15.04
C GLY A 86 2.90 -8.02 15.53
N GLY A 87 2.21 -7.11 14.83
CA GLY A 87 1.93 -5.76 15.32
C GLY A 87 0.81 -5.05 14.58
N ALA A 88 -0.41 -5.08 15.13
CA ALA A 88 -1.52 -4.21 14.76
C ALA A 88 -1.22 -2.73 15.07
N GLY A 89 -1.72 -1.80 14.24
CA GLY A 89 -1.98 -0.42 14.66
C GLY A 89 -1.59 0.69 13.67
N GLY A 90 -2.59 1.22 12.97
CA GLY A 90 -2.50 2.50 12.25
C GLY A 90 -3.84 3.22 12.28
N ALA A 91 -3.97 4.21 13.16
CA ALA A 91 -5.20 4.91 13.50
C ALA A 91 -5.64 5.92 12.42
N GLY A 92 -6.69 5.57 11.67
CA GLY A 92 -7.55 6.50 10.92
C GLY A 92 -8.98 6.04 11.10
N GLY A 93 -9.74 6.70 11.97
CA GLY A 93 -11.02 6.23 12.49
C GLY A 93 -12.17 6.35 11.49
N CYS A 94 -12.20 5.48 10.49
CA CYS A 94 -13.35 5.35 9.62
C CYS A 94 -13.94 3.95 9.69
N THR A 95 -15.23 3.88 9.36
CA THR A 95 -16.03 2.67 9.55
C THR A 95 -15.99 1.89 8.25
N PRO A 96 -15.35 0.70 8.21
CA PRO A 96 -15.41 -0.14 7.03
C PRO A 96 -16.85 -0.60 6.79
N VAL A 97 -17.24 -0.67 5.52
CA VAL A 97 -18.55 -1.18 5.09
C VAL A 97 -18.31 -2.53 4.44
N MET A 98 -19.15 -3.51 4.77
CA MET A 98 -19.08 -4.84 4.16
C MET A 98 -20.37 -5.06 3.37
N PHE A 99 -20.26 -5.25 2.06
CA PHE A 99 -21.40 -5.66 1.23
C PHE A 99 -21.52 -7.18 1.16
N ASP A 100 -22.72 -7.69 0.83
CA ASP A 100 -22.90 -9.11 0.55
C ASP A 100 -22.54 -9.44 -0.90
N HIS A 101 -21.34 -9.98 -1.09
CA HIS A 101 -20.83 -10.41 -2.39
C HIS A 101 -21.29 -11.82 -2.81
N SER A 102 -22.19 -12.48 -2.06
CA SER A 102 -22.64 -13.86 -2.37
C SER A 102 -23.29 -14.04 -3.74
N SER A 103 -23.80 -12.94 -4.31
CA SER A 103 -24.46 -12.90 -5.63
C SER A 103 -23.58 -12.31 -6.74
N GLU A 104 -22.33 -11.96 -6.43
CA GLU A 104 -21.43 -11.29 -7.37
C GLU A 104 -21.00 -12.22 -8.52
N VAL A 105 -20.97 -11.65 -9.72
CA VAL A 105 -20.42 -12.28 -10.93
C VAL A 105 -19.49 -11.28 -11.63
N THR A 106 -18.80 -11.74 -12.68
CA THR A 106 -17.94 -10.89 -13.50
C THR A 106 -18.55 -10.65 -14.88
N GLY A 107 -18.17 -9.54 -15.53
CA GLY A 107 -18.52 -9.27 -16.93
C GLY A 107 -19.87 -8.60 -17.15
N CYS A 108 -20.38 -7.83 -16.18
CA CYS A 108 -21.53 -6.94 -16.42
C CYS A 108 -21.21 -5.94 -17.53
N MET A 109 -22.19 -5.70 -18.41
CA MET A 109 -22.09 -4.72 -19.51
C MET A 109 -23.33 -3.82 -19.54
N PRO A 110 -23.21 -2.55 -19.91
CA PRO A 110 -21.95 -1.84 -20.21
C PRO A 110 -21.08 -1.65 -18.96
N ASP A 111 -19.81 -1.29 -19.13
CA ASP A 111 -18.94 -0.93 -18.00
C ASP A 111 -19.53 0.29 -17.27
N LEU A 112 -19.37 0.34 -15.93
CA LEU A 112 -19.78 1.49 -15.13
C LEU A 112 -19.11 2.77 -15.66
N GLN A 113 -19.90 3.84 -15.74
CA GLN A 113 -19.44 5.14 -16.20
C GLN A 113 -19.48 6.10 -15.02
N ASN A 114 -18.49 6.99 -14.91
CA ASN A 114 -18.50 8.02 -13.88
C ASN A 114 -19.84 8.80 -13.92
N PRO A 115 -20.56 8.95 -12.79
CA PRO A 115 -20.12 8.78 -11.39
C PRO A 115 -20.41 7.41 -10.74
N ASP A 116 -20.73 6.38 -11.53
CA ASP A 116 -21.01 5.03 -11.05
C ASP A 116 -19.71 4.26 -10.77
N CYS A 117 -19.61 3.66 -9.59
CA CYS A 117 -18.43 2.96 -9.11
C CYS A 117 -18.73 1.54 -8.64
N PRO A 118 -17.74 0.63 -8.64
CA PRO A 118 -17.92 -0.70 -8.07
C PRO A 118 -18.05 -0.63 -6.54
N ALA A 119 -18.85 -1.53 -5.95
CA ALA A 119 -19.11 -1.60 -4.51
C ALA A 119 -17.83 -1.61 -3.65
N VAL A 120 -16.78 -2.32 -4.10
CA VAL A 120 -15.48 -2.40 -3.42
C VAL A 120 -14.82 -1.03 -3.17
N ALA A 121 -15.16 0.00 -3.97
CA ALA A 121 -14.65 1.35 -3.77
C ALA A 121 -15.14 1.99 -2.46
N ALA A 122 -16.34 1.61 -1.98
CA ALA A 122 -16.91 2.11 -0.73
C ALA A 122 -16.55 1.27 0.50
N GLU A 123 -16.12 0.03 0.33
CA GLU A 123 -15.85 -0.89 1.45
C GLU A 123 -14.66 -0.47 2.32
N THR A 124 -13.73 0.28 1.73
CA THR A 124 -12.54 0.75 2.45
C THR A 124 -12.93 1.67 3.62
N CYS A 125 -13.90 2.56 3.42
CA CYS A 125 -14.17 3.66 4.34
C CYS A 125 -15.45 4.44 3.98
N ALA A 126 -16.55 4.25 4.73
CA ALA A 126 -17.85 4.88 4.44
C ALA A 126 -17.76 6.40 4.35
N GLU A 127 -17.02 7.00 5.28
CA GLU A 127 -16.92 8.44 5.47
C GLU A 127 -16.13 9.13 4.34
N THR A 128 -15.30 8.38 3.60
CA THR A 128 -14.57 8.92 2.45
C THR A 128 -15.14 8.48 1.11
N ALA A 129 -16.07 7.51 1.08
CA ALA A 129 -16.71 7.05 -0.15
C ALA A 129 -17.34 8.22 -0.92
N CYS A 130 -18.05 9.11 -0.24
CA CYS A 130 -18.68 10.30 -0.82
C CYS A 130 -17.74 11.50 -1.03
N LEU A 131 -16.46 11.39 -0.65
CA LEU A 131 -15.43 12.38 -0.97
C LEU A 131 -14.69 12.06 -2.28
N SER A 132 -14.98 10.90 -2.87
CA SER A 132 -14.50 10.53 -4.20
C SER A 132 -15.39 11.13 -5.30
N ASP A 133 -15.08 10.83 -6.57
CA ASP A 133 -15.94 11.20 -7.70
C ASP A 133 -17.14 10.24 -7.89
N CYS A 134 -17.27 9.22 -7.02
CA CYS A 134 -18.34 8.24 -7.04
C CYS A 134 -19.62 8.76 -6.35
N LEU A 135 -20.76 8.67 -7.02
CA LEU A 135 -22.07 8.98 -6.44
C LEU A 135 -22.86 7.71 -6.13
N ASP A 136 -22.77 6.70 -6.98
CA ASP A 136 -23.56 5.47 -6.89
C ASP A 136 -22.61 4.26 -6.93
N PHE A 137 -22.90 3.24 -6.12
CA PHE A 137 -22.07 2.05 -5.94
C PHE A 137 -22.82 0.80 -6.34
N PHE A 138 -22.25 0.05 -7.28
CA PHE A 138 -22.90 -1.09 -7.90
C PHE A 138 -22.14 -2.40 -7.66
N LEU A 139 -22.90 -3.46 -7.44
CA LEU A 139 -22.43 -4.84 -7.45
C LEU A 139 -22.82 -5.51 -8.76
N CYS A 140 -21.88 -6.19 -9.42
CA CYS A 140 -22.19 -6.94 -10.63
C CYS A 140 -22.87 -8.25 -10.25
N THR A 141 -24.14 -8.43 -10.62
CA THR A 141 -24.91 -9.65 -10.35
C THR A 141 -25.32 -10.34 -11.65
N LYS A 142 -25.93 -11.54 -11.55
CA LYS A 142 -26.49 -12.26 -12.71
C LYS A 142 -27.58 -11.47 -13.45
N GLU A 143 -28.23 -10.51 -12.77
CA GLU A 143 -29.27 -9.66 -13.35
C GLU A 143 -28.71 -8.39 -13.97
N GLY A 144 -27.39 -8.16 -13.84
CA GLY A 144 -26.70 -6.94 -14.24
C GLY A 144 -26.18 -6.16 -13.03
N TRP A 145 -25.87 -4.88 -13.24
CA TRP A 145 -25.47 -3.97 -12.18
C TRP A 145 -26.62 -3.74 -11.20
N LYS A 146 -26.39 -4.10 -9.94
CA LYS A 146 -27.32 -3.85 -8.83
C LYS A 146 -26.75 -2.72 -7.97
N ASP A 147 -27.52 -1.65 -7.79
CA ASP A 147 -27.20 -0.59 -6.82
C ASP A 147 -27.24 -1.16 -5.39
N VAL A 148 -26.17 -0.92 -4.63
CA VAL A 148 -26.00 -1.37 -3.25
C VAL A 148 -25.72 -0.22 -2.27
N ALA A 149 -25.33 0.95 -2.76
CA ALA A 149 -25.14 2.15 -1.96
C ALA A 149 -25.06 3.39 -2.83
N TYR A 150 -25.33 4.55 -2.26
CA TYR A 150 -25.17 5.84 -2.92
C TYR A 150 -24.79 6.94 -1.92
N CYS A 151 -24.34 8.07 -2.45
CA CYS A 151 -24.10 9.30 -1.73
C CYS A 151 -25.26 10.25 -1.94
N ASP A 152 -25.92 10.64 -0.86
CA ASP A 152 -27.03 11.60 -0.94
C ASP A 152 -26.52 13.03 -1.25
N PRO A 153 -27.42 13.99 -1.56
CA PRO A 153 -27.02 15.37 -1.86
C PRO A 153 -26.30 16.11 -0.72
N ASP A 154 -26.40 15.62 0.52
CA ASP A 154 -25.71 16.15 1.69
C ASP A 154 -24.34 15.50 1.90
N GLY A 155 -23.95 14.56 1.02
CA GLY A 155 -22.69 13.82 1.09
C GLY A 155 -22.71 12.67 2.10
N VAL A 156 -23.89 12.21 2.51
CA VAL A 156 -24.06 11.08 3.43
C VAL A 156 -24.10 9.78 2.64
N PHE A 157 -23.29 8.82 3.07
CA PHE A 157 -23.26 7.48 2.51
C PHE A 157 -24.48 6.66 2.98
N VAL A 158 -25.24 6.10 2.03
CA VAL A 158 -26.47 5.34 2.29
C VAL A 158 -26.38 3.96 1.65
N ILE A 159 -26.64 2.90 2.42
CA ILE A 159 -26.68 1.51 1.93
C ILE A 159 -28.10 1.17 1.46
N VAL A 160 -28.22 0.56 0.28
CA VAL A 160 -29.46 0.06 -0.28
C VAL A 160 -29.67 -1.41 0.15
N PRO A 161 -30.83 -1.76 0.74
CA PRO A 161 -31.10 -3.11 1.24
C PRO A 161 -31.30 -4.18 0.14
#